data_AF-T1ECI0-F1
#
_entry.id   AF-T1ECI0-F1
#
_cell.length_a   1.000
_cell.length_b   1.000
_cell.length_c   1.000
_cell.angle_alpha   90.00
_cell.angle_beta   90.00
_cell.angle_gamma   90.00
#
_symmetry.space_group_name_H-M   'P 1'
#
loop_
_entity.id
_entity.type
_entity.pdbx_description
1 polymer ?
#
loop_
_entity_poly.entity_id
_entity_poly.type
_entity_poly.pdbx_seq_one_letter_code
_entity_poly.pdbx_strand_id
1 'polypeptide(L)'
;MKYTISVVIFIITLITLNCKMDSGKTAKLEKALQEAEDEKQIALEVQTIRADVEVEAKIKAIEVEAEMEVQRITESEATVAESIKDTKQKIATSAKAESEIAKQELQQAQNAKLEAKKQIIKIKEEMKQQQKQFIIAKLKLKIENIATILNIHTDPNWPEPIDQFGMSHSSQTWKDLNRFRSMDRKKHDPRKTYFLNKERSANDRRNFYLVFKYNKTKIQKYGEIFHRLMLAQLYHETTEIADSIINYAMVYFQTALMTLHKKQDNLNFLSLEDLINLKEKFDEIEQKSTIFENHLTTLYDDYHNNQYNIKDGHYTNIINYMNNQNYRQKLQELIEIITNITLKITHILK
;
A
#
# COMPACT_ATOMS: atom_id res chain seq x y z
N MET A 1 104.19 32.79 26.34
CA MET A 1 105.60 32.56 26.74
C MET A 1 106.44 33.44 25.84
N LYS A 2 106.84 34.65 26.25
CA LYS A 2 107.93 34.97 27.18
C LYS A 2 109.28 34.39 26.72
N TYR A 3 110.12 35.30 26.22
CA TYR A 3 111.59 35.37 26.27
C TYR A 3 112.40 34.17 25.76
N THR A 4 113.20 34.39 24.70
CA THR A 4 114.67 34.15 24.65
C THR A 4 115.23 34.26 23.22
N ILE A 5 115.15 35.42 22.57
CA ILE A 5 115.89 35.68 21.31
C ILE A 5 116.95 36.80 21.49
N SER A 6 117.08 37.38 22.69
CA SER A 6 117.80 38.64 22.90
C SER A 6 119.21 38.54 23.52
N VAL A 7 119.87 37.37 23.56
CA VAL A 7 121.16 37.22 24.28
C VAL A 7 122.37 36.98 23.35
N VAL A 8 122.17 36.59 22.08
CA VAL A 8 123.31 36.26 21.19
C VAL A 8 123.96 37.51 20.55
N ILE A 9 123.23 38.63 20.49
CA ILE A 9 123.73 39.89 19.90
C ILE A 9 124.74 40.63 20.83
N PHE A 10 124.90 40.20 22.10
CA PHE A 10 125.74 40.89 23.09
C PHE A 10 127.19 40.36 23.23
N ILE A 11 127.59 39.32 22.48
CA ILE A 11 128.94 38.70 22.62
C ILE A 11 129.92 39.12 21.50
N ILE A 12 129.45 39.76 20.42
CA ILE A 12 130.32 40.11 19.26
C ILE A 12 131.04 41.47 19.42
N THR A 13 130.68 42.29 20.41
CA THR A 13 131.23 43.66 20.57
C THR A 13 132.37 43.83 21.59
N LEU A 14 132.88 42.76 22.23
CA LEU A 14 133.80 42.88 23.38
C LEU A 14 135.11 42.06 23.32
N ILE A 15 135.60 41.74 22.10
CA ILE A 15 136.99 41.32 21.84
C ILE A 15 137.52 42.25 20.73
N THR A 16 137.90 43.49 21.05
CA THR A 16 139.29 43.96 21.24
C THR A 16 140.23 43.53 20.11
N LEU A 17 140.76 44.44 19.30
CA LEU A 17 141.89 45.30 19.65
C LEU A 17 143.08 44.47 20.19
N ASN A 18 144.22 44.56 19.48
CA ASN A 18 145.55 43.99 19.75
C ASN A 18 145.91 42.58 19.23
N CYS A 19 147.04 42.59 18.51
CA CYS A 19 147.97 41.50 18.23
C CYS A 19 147.57 40.42 17.20
N LYS A 20 148.06 40.64 15.97
CA LYS A 20 148.76 39.65 15.12
C LYS A 20 148.60 38.19 15.58
N MET A 21 147.61 37.46 15.04
CA MET A 21 147.65 35.99 14.97
C MET A 21 146.59 35.42 14.00
N ASP A 22 147.09 34.85 12.90
CA ASP A 22 146.72 33.58 12.27
C ASP A 22 145.31 33.37 11.63
N SER A 23 145.29 33.31 10.30
CA SER A 23 144.13 33.18 9.40
C SER A 23 143.53 31.76 9.29
N GLY A 24 143.50 30.98 10.38
CA GLY A 24 143.12 29.55 10.36
C GLY A 24 141.82 29.16 11.09
N LYS A 25 141.14 30.06 11.81
CA LYS A 25 140.05 29.68 12.75
C LYS A 25 138.63 30.15 12.39
N THR A 26 138.44 31.03 11.42
CA THR A 26 137.10 31.57 11.04
C THR A 26 136.23 30.57 10.26
N ALA A 27 136.82 29.62 9.51
CA ALA A 27 136.06 28.63 8.74
C ALA A 27 135.33 27.55 9.58
N LYS A 28 135.63 27.42 10.88
CA LYS A 28 134.98 26.41 11.75
C LYS A 28 133.68 26.89 12.39
N LEU A 29 133.48 28.20 12.56
CA LEU A 29 132.30 28.75 13.24
C LEU A 29 131.10 28.84 12.29
N GLU A 30 131.35 29.18 11.03
CA GLU A 30 130.33 29.29 9.97
C GLU A 30 129.72 27.91 9.65
N LYS A 31 130.54 26.85 9.72
CA LYS A 31 130.08 25.47 9.57
C LYS A 31 129.16 25.01 10.72
N ALA A 32 129.45 25.43 11.95
CA ALA A 32 128.64 25.05 13.12
C ALA A 32 127.29 25.80 13.19
N LEU A 33 127.21 27.01 12.64
CA LEU A 33 125.96 27.77 12.58
C LEU A 33 125.00 27.20 11.51
N GLN A 34 125.55 26.80 10.35
CA GLN A 34 124.80 26.12 9.30
C GLN A 34 124.23 24.78 9.78
N GLU A 35 125.03 23.98 10.50
CA GLU A 35 124.58 22.69 11.05
C GLU A 35 123.45 22.87 12.10
N ALA A 36 123.47 23.93 12.91
CA ALA A 36 122.42 24.19 13.90
C ALA A 36 121.11 24.73 13.28
N GLU A 37 121.19 25.46 12.17
CA GLU A 37 120.01 25.94 11.42
C GLU A 37 119.37 24.79 10.63
N ASP A 38 120.19 23.91 10.05
CA ASP A 38 119.76 22.68 9.39
C ASP A 38 119.09 21.72 10.40
N GLU A 39 119.64 21.54 11.61
CA GLU A 39 119.01 20.71 12.66
C GLU A 39 117.66 21.25 13.12
N LYS A 40 117.49 22.57 13.19
CA LYS A 40 116.22 23.21 13.57
C LYS A 40 115.18 23.11 12.46
N GLN A 41 115.60 23.25 11.20
CA GLN A 41 114.75 23.02 10.03
C GLN A 41 114.26 21.57 9.99
N ILE A 42 115.14 20.60 10.24
CA ILE A 42 114.81 19.17 10.32
C ILE A 42 113.85 18.90 11.49
N ALA A 43 114.07 19.49 12.66
CA ALA A 43 113.17 19.30 13.81
C ALA A 43 111.74 19.86 13.54
N LEU A 44 111.65 20.99 12.83
CA LEU A 44 110.37 21.60 12.45
C LEU A 44 109.65 20.76 11.38
N GLU A 45 110.36 20.28 10.36
CA GLU A 45 109.81 19.38 9.35
C GLU A 45 109.34 18.06 9.98
N VAL A 46 110.12 17.47 10.89
CA VAL A 46 109.73 16.24 11.60
C VAL A 46 108.48 16.46 12.46
N GLN A 47 108.34 17.61 13.11
CA GLN A 47 107.15 17.94 13.91
C GLN A 47 105.92 18.21 13.04
N THR A 48 106.12 18.80 11.85
CA THR A 48 105.08 19.07 10.86
C THR A 48 104.59 17.77 10.21
N ILE A 49 105.52 16.89 9.80
CA ILE A 49 105.21 15.53 9.31
C ILE A 49 104.46 14.73 10.37
N ARG A 50 104.83 14.83 11.66
CA ARG A 50 104.14 14.13 12.74
C ARG A 50 102.72 14.66 12.95
N ALA A 51 102.52 15.98 12.85
CA ALA A 51 101.20 16.59 12.92
C ALA A 51 100.34 16.22 11.71
N ASP A 52 100.91 16.20 10.50
CA ASP A 52 100.23 15.81 9.26
C ASP A 52 99.83 14.34 9.29
N VAL A 53 100.69 13.44 9.79
CA VAL A 53 100.37 12.02 9.98
C VAL A 53 99.25 11.82 11.01
N GLU A 54 99.20 12.62 12.08
CA GLU A 54 98.13 12.55 13.08
C GLU A 54 96.80 13.11 12.54
N VAL A 55 96.87 14.19 11.76
CA VAL A 55 95.71 14.76 11.06
C VAL A 55 95.18 13.79 10.00
N GLU A 56 96.06 13.17 9.22
CA GLU A 56 95.68 12.18 8.20
C GLU A 56 95.09 10.91 8.84
N ALA A 57 95.61 10.48 9.99
CA ALA A 57 95.03 9.38 10.76
C ALA A 57 93.62 9.73 11.30
N LYS A 58 93.40 10.98 11.75
CA LYS A 58 92.09 11.47 12.18
C LYS A 58 91.12 11.64 11.02
N ILE A 59 91.59 12.11 9.85
CA ILE A 59 90.80 12.20 8.62
C ILE A 59 90.33 10.81 8.20
N LYS A 60 91.24 9.82 8.15
CA LYS A 60 90.87 8.42 7.83
C LYS A 60 89.88 7.83 8.82
N ALA A 61 90.01 8.13 10.11
CA ALA A 61 89.05 7.68 11.11
C ALA A 61 87.65 8.31 10.90
N ILE A 62 87.59 9.61 10.57
CA ILE A 62 86.35 10.31 10.25
C ILE A 62 85.74 9.78 8.94
N GLU A 63 86.55 9.49 7.92
CA GLU A 63 86.09 8.90 6.66
C GLU A 63 85.48 7.52 6.90
N VAL A 64 86.14 6.66 7.67
CA VAL A 64 85.62 5.33 8.02
C VAL A 64 84.33 5.43 8.85
N GLU A 65 84.24 6.36 9.79
CA GLU A 65 83.02 6.57 10.59
C GLU A 65 81.87 7.16 9.75
N ALA A 66 82.18 8.07 8.83
CA ALA A 66 81.21 8.60 7.87
C ALA A 66 80.71 7.52 6.90
N GLU A 67 81.59 6.64 6.41
CA GLU A 67 81.21 5.50 5.57
C GLU A 67 80.32 4.50 6.33
N MET A 68 80.64 4.19 7.60
CA MET A 68 79.80 3.33 8.45
C MET A 68 78.43 3.96 8.72
N GLU A 69 78.35 5.28 8.92
CA GLU A 69 77.09 5.97 9.16
C GLU A 69 76.24 6.07 7.89
N VAL A 70 76.87 6.31 6.72
CA VAL A 70 76.20 6.22 5.41
C VAL A 70 75.63 4.81 5.19
N GLN A 71 76.38 3.77 5.55
CA GLN A 71 75.91 2.40 5.44
C GLN A 71 74.73 2.10 6.38
N ARG A 72 74.78 2.57 7.64
CA ARG A 72 73.66 2.50 8.59
C ARG A 72 72.41 3.22 8.10
N ILE A 73 72.56 4.42 7.55
CA ILE A 73 71.45 5.18 6.97
C ILE A 73 70.84 4.38 5.82
N THR A 74 71.67 3.87 4.91
CA THR A 74 71.22 3.07 3.75
C THR A 74 70.47 1.80 4.18
N GLU A 75 70.97 1.09 5.20
CA GLU A 75 70.31 -0.08 5.77
C GLU A 75 68.98 0.30 6.44
N SER A 76 68.95 1.42 7.19
CA SER A 76 67.73 1.91 7.84
C SER A 76 66.67 2.33 6.81
N GLU A 77 67.07 2.99 5.71
CA GLU A 77 66.19 3.38 4.61
C GLU A 77 65.62 2.17 3.88
N ALA A 78 66.45 1.13 3.64
CA ALA A 78 66.00 -0.12 3.06
C ALA A 78 64.97 -0.83 3.96
N THR A 79 65.20 -0.82 5.28
CA THR A 79 64.28 -1.43 6.26
C THR A 79 62.95 -0.67 6.32
N VAL A 80 62.99 0.66 6.31
CA VAL A 80 61.80 1.51 6.26
C VAL A 80 61.04 1.33 4.93
N ALA A 81 61.75 1.24 3.80
CA ALA A 81 61.14 1.00 2.49
C ALA A 81 60.39 -0.34 2.42
N GLU A 82 60.98 -1.42 2.95
CA GLU A 82 60.30 -2.72 2.99
C GLU A 82 59.10 -2.70 3.96
N SER A 83 59.22 -2.06 5.12
CA SER A 83 58.08 -1.87 6.05
C SER A 83 56.94 -1.06 5.42
N ILE A 84 57.24 -0.02 4.63
CA ILE A 84 56.24 0.77 3.90
C ILE A 84 55.55 -0.09 2.85
N LYS A 85 56.30 -0.91 2.12
CA LYS A 85 55.79 -1.83 1.09
C LYS A 85 54.87 -2.89 1.70
N ASP A 86 55.28 -3.51 2.80
CA ASP A 86 54.45 -4.47 3.55
C ASP A 86 53.16 -3.84 4.08
N THR A 87 53.26 -2.63 4.60
CA THR A 87 52.09 -1.89 5.11
C THR A 87 51.14 -1.53 3.97
N LYS A 88 51.65 -1.07 2.81
CA LYS A 88 50.84 -0.82 1.62
C LYS A 88 50.13 -2.09 1.14
N GLN A 89 50.82 -3.23 1.16
CA GLN A 89 50.25 -4.51 0.75
C GLN A 89 49.16 -5.01 1.74
N LYS A 90 49.36 -4.82 3.04
CA LYS A 90 48.33 -5.08 4.08
C LYS A 90 47.10 -4.18 3.92
N ILE A 91 47.29 -2.88 3.66
CA ILE A 91 46.19 -1.95 3.41
C ILE A 91 45.43 -2.34 2.14
N ALA A 92 46.14 -2.66 1.05
CA ALA A 92 45.51 -3.07 -0.21
C ALA A 92 44.70 -4.37 -0.07
N THR A 93 45.20 -5.33 0.71
CA THR A 93 44.49 -6.59 0.97
C THR A 93 43.28 -6.39 1.88
N SER A 94 43.39 -5.60 2.94
CA SER A 94 42.25 -5.23 3.81
C SER A 94 41.16 -4.49 3.04
N ALA A 95 41.53 -3.47 2.25
CA ALA A 95 40.59 -2.70 1.45
C ALA A 95 39.86 -3.56 0.41
N LYS A 96 40.55 -4.55 -0.17
CA LYS A 96 39.93 -5.52 -1.10
C LYS A 96 38.94 -6.42 -0.38
N ALA A 97 39.29 -6.94 0.79
CA ALA A 97 38.39 -7.76 1.60
C ALA A 97 37.13 -6.99 2.05
N GLU A 98 37.31 -5.75 2.52
CA GLU A 98 36.19 -4.85 2.88
C GLU A 98 35.30 -4.55 1.68
N SER A 99 35.88 -4.33 0.48
CA SER A 99 35.12 -4.12 -0.74
C SER A 99 34.31 -5.36 -1.15
N GLU A 100 34.86 -6.56 -0.98
CA GLU A 100 34.16 -7.82 -1.27
C GLU A 100 33.02 -8.08 -0.27
N ILE A 101 33.24 -7.81 1.03
CA ILE A 101 32.20 -7.90 2.07
C ILE A 101 31.06 -6.91 1.74
N ALA A 102 31.38 -5.65 1.47
CA ALA A 102 30.38 -4.64 1.12
C ALA A 102 29.57 -5.01 -0.14
N LYS A 103 30.20 -5.64 -1.15
CA LYS A 103 29.51 -6.17 -2.32
C LYS A 103 28.57 -7.33 -1.97
N GLN A 104 29.01 -8.26 -1.12
CA GLN A 104 28.16 -9.37 -0.67
C GLN A 104 26.96 -8.87 0.13
N GLU A 105 27.16 -7.94 1.07
CA GLU A 105 26.09 -7.32 1.85
C GLU A 105 25.10 -6.57 0.96
N LEU A 106 25.59 -5.80 -0.02
CA LEU A 106 24.74 -5.11 -0.99
C LEU A 106 23.90 -6.11 -1.80
N GLN A 107 24.50 -7.21 -2.25
CA GLN A 107 23.78 -8.25 -2.99
C GLN A 107 22.72 -8.95 -2.12
N GLN A 108 23.04 -9.25 -0.86
CA GLN A 108 22.10 -9.82 0.10
C GLN A 108 20.92 -8.87 0.36
N ALA A 109 21.19 -7.57 0.56
CA ALA A 109 20.15 -6.56 0.75
C ALA A 109 19.25 -6.41 -0.49
N GLN A 110 19.81 -6.47 -1.70
CA GLN A 110 19.05 -6.46 -2.95
C GLN A 110 18.16 -7.69 -3.09
N ASN A 111 18.68 -8.88 -2.78
CA ASN A 111 17.92 -10.14 -2.81
C ASN A 111 16.78 -10.12 -1.78
N ALA A 112 17.04 -9.67 -0.55
CA ALA A 112 16.02 -9.53 0.49
C ALA A 112 14.92 -8.54 0.07
N LYS A 113 15.29 -7.42 -0.57
CA LYS A 113 14.33 -6.45 -1.10
C LYS A 113 13.46 -7.04 -2.22
N LEU A 114 14.03 -7.86 -3.10
CA LEU A 114 13.28 -8.55 -4.15
C LEU A 114 12.29 -9.56 -3.55
N GLU A 115 12.72 -10.33 -2.55
CA GLU A 115 11.87 -11.33 -1.90
C GLU A 115 10.72 -10.67 -1.13
N ALA A 116 10.98 -9.58 -0.40
CA ALA A 116 9.94 -8.78 0.24
C ALA A 116 8.91 -8.25 -0.77
N LYS A 117 9.34 -7.80 -1.96
CA LYS A 117 8.42 -7.37 -3.03
C LYS A 117 7.52 -8.51 -3.52
N LYS A 118 8.06 -9.73 -3.69
CA LYS A 118 7.27 -10.91 -4.08
C LYS A 118 6.23 -11.26 -3.02
N GLN A 119 6.61 -11.23 -1.74
CA GLN A 119 5.69 -11.47 -0.62
C GLN A 119 4.57 -10.42 -0.58
N ILE A 120 4.89 -9.14 -0.78
CA ILE A 120 3.88 -8.08 -0.85
C ILE A 120 2.90 -8.31 -2.00
N ILE A 121 3.37 -8.73 -3.18
CA ILE A 121 2.50 -9.06 -4.33
C ILE A 121 1.58 -10.23 -3.97
N LYS A 122 2.13 -11.30 -3.38
CA LYS A 122 1.37 -12.48 -2.96
C LYS A 122 0.27 -12.12 -1.96
N ILE A 123 0.61 -11.36 -0.92
CA ILE A 123 -0.35 -10.89 0.10
C ILE A 123 -1.45 -10.05 -0.54
N LYS A 124 -1.11 -9.14 -1.47
CA LYS A 124 -2.10 -8.33 -2.20
C LYS A 124 -3.06 -9.20 -3.01
N GLU A 125 -2.55 -10.23 -3.69
CA GLU A 125 -3.36 -11.18 -4.45
C GLU A 125 -4.30 -11.97 -3.53
N GLU A 126 -3.78 -12.48 -2.40
CA GLU A 126 -4.56 -13.20 -1.40
C GLU A 126 -5.67 -12.33 -0.79
N MET A 127 -5.36 -11.09 -0.40
CA MET A 127 -6.34 -10.12 0.10
C MET A 127 -7.43 -9.83 -0.93
N LYS A 128 -7.05 -9.66 -2.21
CA LYS A 128 -7.99 -9.46 -3.31
C LYS A 128 -8.94 -10.65 -3.46
N GLN A 129 -8.41 -11.88 -3.38
CA GLN A 129 -9.24 -13.09 -3.44
C GLN A 129 -10.16 -13.24 -2.23
N GLN A 130 -9.68 -12.97 -1.02
CA GLN A 130 -10.50 -12.98 0.19
C GLN A 130 -11.64 -11.97 0.10
N GLN A 131 -11.36 -10.75 -0.37
CA GLN A 131 -12.38 -9.73 -0.56
C GLN A 131 -13.43 -10.16 -1.60
N LYS A 132 -13.00 -10.76 -2.73
CA LYS A 132 -13.94 -11.34 -3.70
C LYS A 132 -14.85 -12.38 -3.05
N GLN A 133 -14.28 -13.35 -2.34
CA GLN A 133 -15.05 -14.43 -1.70
C GLN A 133 -16.02 -13.90 -0.64
N PHE A 134 -15.60 -12.91 0.14
CA PHE A 134 -16.47 -12.25 1.11
C PHE A 134 -17.69 -11.57 0.45
N ILE A 135 -17.49 -10.86 -0.65
CA ILE A 135 -18.58 -10.22 -1.40
C ILE A 135 -19.51 -11.27 -2.01
N ILE A 136 -18.96 -12.33 -2.62
CA ILE A 136 -19.73 -13.43 -3.19
C ILE A 136 -20.60 -14.10 -2.11
N ALA A 137 -20.04 -14.39 -0.94
CA ALA A 137 -20.78 -14.96 0.17
C ALA A 137 -21.95 -14.06 0.61
N LYS A 138 -21.73 -12.75 0.73
CA LYS A 138 -22.79 -11.78 1.03
C LYS A 138 -23.90 -11.78 -0.01
N LEU A 139 -23.57 -11.84 -1.29
CA LEU A 139 -24.55 -11.90 -2.38
C LEU A 139 -25.37 -13.21 -2.33
N LYS A 140 -24.72 -14.35 -2.08
CA LYS A 140 -25.39 -15.65 -1.94
C LYS A 140 -26.34 -15.70 -0.75
N LEU A 141 -25.95 -15.14 0.40
CA LEU A 141 -26.81 -15.04 1.59
C LEU A 141 -28.13 -14.31 1.31
N LYS A 142 -28.13 -13.28 0.45
CA LYS A 142 -29.37 -12.58 0.05
C LYS A 142 -30.37 -13.52 -0.63
N ILE A 143 -29.89 -14.48 -1.42
CA ILE A 143 -30.72 -15.49 -2.07
C ILE A 143 -31.20 -16.55 -1.09
N GLU A 144 -30.30 -17.06 -0.24
CA GLU A 144 -30.64 -18.06 0.77
C GLU A 144 -31.77 -17.59 1.69
N ASN A 145 -31.71 -16.31 2.12
CA ASN A 145 -32.73 -15.70 2.98
C ASN A 145 -34.15 -15.69 2.38
N ILE A 146 -34.27 -15.78 1.04
CA ILE A 146 -35.58 -15.76 0.36
C ILE A 146 -35.87 -17.03 -0.43
N ALA A 147 -34.98 -18.03 -0.38
CA ALA A 147 -35.05 -19.22 -1.23
C ALA A 147 -36.39 -19.97 -1.06
N THR A 148 -36.83 -20.17 0.18
CA THR A 148 -38.13 -20.81 0.49
C THR A 148 -39.30 -20.05 -0.14
N ILE A 149 -39.27 -18.71 -0.10
CA ILE A 149 -40.34 -17.87 -0.66
C ILE A 149 -40.34 -17.95 -2.19
N LEU A 150 -39.16 -17.95 -2.82
CA LEU A 150 -39.04 -18.13 -4.28
C LEU A 150 -39.49 -19.52 -4.72
N ASN A 151 -39.17 -20.57 -3.96
CA ASN A 151 -39.59 -21.92 -4.27
C ASN A 151 -41.12 -22.06 -4.20
N ILE A 152 -41.76 -21.46 -3.19
CA ILE A 152 -43.23 -21.35 -3.15
C ILE A 152 -43.74 -20.59 -4.38
N HIS A 153 -43.04 -19.52 -4.77
CA HIS A 153 -43.45 -18.70 -5.92
C HIS A 153 -43.34 -19.41 -7.27
N THR A 154 -42.41 -20.35 -7.43
CA THR A 154 -42.21 -21.11 -8.67
C THR A 154 -42.92 -22.45 -8.69
N ASP A 155 -43.46 -22.93 -7.57
CA ASP A 155 -44.19 -24.19 -7.49
C ASP A 155 -45.54 -24.11 -8.24
N PRO A 156 -45.73 -24.80 -9.37
CA PRO A 156 -46.99 -24.77 -10.10
C PRO A 156 -48.17 -25.35 -9.31
N ASN A 157 -47.91 -26.18 -8.29
CA ASN A 157 -48.93 -26.84 -7.49
C ASN A 157 -49.29 -26.08 -6.21
N TRP A 158 -48.78 -24.86 -6.02
CA TRP A 158 -49.10 -24.08 -4.84
C TRP A 158 -50.62 -23.88 -4.71
N PRO A 159 -51.24 -24.32 -3.60
CA PRO A 159 -52.70 -24.42 -3.50
C PRO A 159 -53.33 -23.06 -3.19
N GLU A 160 -53.53 -22.24 -4.23
CA GLU A 160 -54.33 -21.04 -4.17
C GLU A 160 -55.78 -21.40 -3.78
N PRO A 161 -56.36 -20.80 -2.73
CA PRO A 161 -57.73 -21.08 -2.36
C PRO A 161 -58.71 -20.58 -3.43
N ILE A 162 -59.86 -21.24 -3.56
CA ILE A 162 -60.89 -20.93 -4.57
C ILE A 162 -61.40 -19.48 -4.46
N ASP A 163 -61.39 -18.89 -3.26
CA ASP A 163 -61.77 -17.50 -3.02
C ASP A 163 -60.63 -16.50 -3.30
N GLN A 164 -59.44 -17.00 -3.66
CA GLN A 164 -58.23 -16.24 -3.92
C GLN A 164 -57.90 -15.27 -2.78
N PHE A 165 -58.03 -15.74 -1.54
CA PHE A 165 -57.83 -14.95 -0.32
C PHE A 165 -58.80 -13.76 -0.22
N GLY A 166 -60.04 -13.95 -0.66
CA GLY A 166 -61.08 -12.92 -0.66
C GLY A 166 -60.97 -11.90 -1.81
N MET A 167 -60.10 -12.14 -2.79
CA MET A 167 -60.02 -11.31 -4.01
C MET A 167 -60.92 -11.81 -5.15
N SER A 168 -61.56 -12.98 -5.01
CA SER A 168 -62.53 -13.50 -5.96
C SER A 168 -63.93 -13.71 -5.35
N HIS A 169 -64.91 -13.87 -6.24
CA HIS A 169 -66.34 -13.78 -5.96
C HIS A 169 -66.99 -15.10 -5.52
N SER A 170 -66.20 -16.16 -5.30
CA SER A 170 -66.70 -17.54 -5.40
C SER A 170 -67.46 -18.08 -4.17
N SER A 171 -67.56 -17.36 -3.04
CA SER A 171 -68.23 -17.92 -1.86
C SER A 171 -69.03 -16.98 -0.95
N GLN A 172 -68.99 -15.64 -1.13
CA GLN A 172 -69.67 -14.70 -0.21
C GLN A 172 -70.58 -13.75 -0.97
N THR A 173 -71.85 -14.12 -1.07
CA THR A 173 -72.97 -13.42 -1.73
C THR A 173 -73.22 -11.97 -1.25
N TRP A 174 -72.49 -11.48 -0.22
CA TRP A 174 -72.69 -10.16 0.39
C TRP A 174 -71.47 -9.24 0.21
N LYS A 175 -70.34 -9.77 -0.27
CA LYS A 175 -69.19 -8.97 -0.71
C LYS A 175 -69.30 -8.83 -2.21
N ASP A 176 -69.95 -7.77 -2.67
CA ASP A 176 -70.09 -7.46 -4.09
C ASP A 176 -68.72 -7.05 -4.69
N LEU A 177 -67.82 -8.02 -4.80
CA LEU A 177 -66.50 -7.94 -5.42
C LEU A 177 -66.59 -7.82 -6.96
N ASN A 178 -67.78 -7.56 -7.50
CA ASN A 178 -67.98 -7.17 -8.89
C ASN A 178 -67.27 -5.85 -9.22
N ARG A 179 -66.59 -5.20 -8.27
CA ARG A 179 -65.80 -3.99 -8.48
C ARG A 179 -64.31 -4.24 -8.67
N PHE A 180 -63.71 -5.30 -8.12
CA PHE A 180 -62.40 -5.78 -8.60
C PHE A 180 -62.44 -6.16 -10.11
N ARG A 181 -63.64 -6.23 -10.71
CA ARG A 181 -63.85 -6.33 -12.14
C ARG A 181 -63.33 -5.14 -12.96
N SER A 182 -63.11 -3.98 -12.35
CA SER A 182 -62.83 -2.74 -13.07
C SER A 182 -61.44 -2.15 -12.84
N MET A 183 -60.44 -2.97 -12.49
CA MET A 183 -59.06 -2.47 -12.43
C MET A 183 -58.51 -2.35 -13.86
N ASP A 184 -58.35 -1.11 -14.31
CA ASP A 184 -58.07 -0.77 -15.70
C ASP A 184 -56.56 -0.71 -15.94
N ARG A 185 -55.97 -1.83 -16.39
CA ARG A 185 -54.55 -1.85 -16.77
C ARG A 185 -54.42 -1.34 -18.21
N LYS A 186 -54.07 -0.07 -18.36
CA LYS A 186 -53.76 0.57 -19.67
C LYS A 186 -52.53 0.01 -20.41
N LYS A 187 -51.95 -1.12 -19.97
CA LYS A 187 -50.69 -1.63 -20.53
C LYS A 187 -50.85 -2.43 -21.82
N HIS A 188 -52.03 -2.97 -22.15
CA HIS A 188 -52.19 -3.85 -23.31
C HIS A 188 -53.42 -3.65 -24.20
N ASP A 189 -54.51 -3.03 -23.74
CA ASP A 189 -55.67 -2.66 -24.57
C ASP A 189 -56.65 -1.81 -23.71
N PRO A 190 -56.99 -0.56 -24.09
CA PRO A 190 -58.00 0.24 -23.38
C PRO A 190 -59.41 -0.38 -23.41
N ARG A 191 -59.62 -1.50 -24.11
CA ARG A 191 -60.87 -2.29 -24.15
C ARG A 191 -60.84 -3.53 -23.25
N LYS A 192 -59.74 -3.84 -22.56
CA LYS A 192 -59.63 -5.03 -21.70
C LYS A 192 -59.45 -4.62 -20.24
N THR A 193 -60.56 -4.65 -19.51
CA THR A 193 -60.54 -4.60 -18.05
C THR A 193 -59.65 -5.72 -17.53
N TYR A 194 -58.79 -5.41 -16.58
CA TYR A 194 -57.84 -6.34 -15.99
C TYR A 194 -58.39 -6.83 -14.66
N PHE A 195 -58.35 -8.15 -14.49
CA PHE A 195 -59.12 -8.84 -13.47
C PHE A 195 -58.18 -9.73 -12.70
N LEU A 196 -57.72 -9.32 -11.52
CA LEU A 196 -56.94 -10.22 -10.67
C LEU A 196 -57.69 -11.52 -10.41
N ASN A 197 -59.03 -11.51 -10.43
CA ASN A 197 -59.83 -12.71 -10.19
C ASN A 197 -59.96 -13.70 -11.37
N LYS A 198 -59.45 -13.38 -12.56
CA LYS A 198 -59.50 -14.29 -13.72
C LYS A 198 -58.29 -15.20 -13.76
N GLU A 199 -58.47 -16.41 -14.28
CA GLU A 199 -57.38 -17.39 -14.41
C GLU A 199 -56.19 -16.85 -15.22
N ARG A 200 -56.46 -16.08 -16.28
CA ARG A 200 -55.41 -15.40 -17.08
C ARG A 200 -54.48 -14.47 -16.28
N SER A 201 -54.87 -14.08 -15.06
CA SER A 201 -54.12 -13.19 -14.17
C SER A 201 -53.48 -13.95 -12.99
N ALA A 202 -53.42 -15.28 -13.04
CA ALA A 202 -52.81 -16.11 -11.99
C ALA A 202 -51.35 -15.70 -11.71
N ASN A 203 -50.55 -15.41 -12.73
CA ASN A 203 -49.17 -14.95 -12.55
C ASN A 203 -49.09 -13.62 -11.80
N ASP A 204 -49.96 -12.67 -12.13
CA ASP A 204 -50.00 -11.39 -11.44
C ASP A 204 -50.48 -11.54 -9.98
N ARG A 205 -51.44 -12.44 -9.71
CA ARG A 205 -51.81 -12.80 -8.33
C ARG A 205 -50.64 -13.40 -7.57
N ARG A 206 -49.87 -14.32 -8.16
CA ARG A 206 -48.66 -14.88 -7.54
C ARG A 206 -47.62 -13.80 -7.25
N ASN A 207 -47.46 -12.81 -8.12
CA ASN A 207 -46.59 -11.65 -7.87
C ASN A 207 -47.09 -10.83 -6.69
N PHE A 208 -48.39 -10.60 -6.60
CA PHE A 208 -49.00 -9.93 -5.45
C PHE A 208 -48.72 -10.71 -4.15
N TYR A 209 -48.90 -12.03 -4.13
CA TYR A 209 -48.61 -12.88 -2.97
C TYR A 209 -47.15 -12.88 -2.56
N LEU A 210 -46.25 -12.79 -3.54
CA LEU A 210 -44.81 -12.78 -3.33
C LEU A 210 -44.35 -11.59 -2.48
N VAL A 211 -44.91 -10.40 -2.69
CA VAL A 211 -44.60 -9.20 -1.87
C VAL A 211 -44.91 -9.45 -0.39
N PHE A 212 -45.99 -10.17 -0.11
CA PHE A 212 -46.38 -10.54 1.25
C PHE A 212 -45.74 -11.84 1.72
N LYS A 213 -44.73 -12.35 1.00
CA LYS A 213 -43.97 -13.55 1.34
C LYS A 213 -44.89 -14.76 1.54
N TYR A 214 -45.98 -14.83 0.77
CA TYR A 214 -47.02 -15.86 0.88
C TYR A 214 -47.70 -15.95 2.27
N ASN A 215 -47.63 -14.89 3.07
CA ASN A 215 -48.36 -14.80 4.32
C ASN A 215 -49.86 -14.65 4.04
N LYS A 216 -50.60 -15.75 4.17
CA LYS A 216 -52.04 -15.85 3.87
C LYS A 216 -52.87 -14.77 4.58
N THR A 217 -52.59 -14.52 5.86
CA THR A 217 -53.30 -13.51 6.65
C THR A 217 -53.07 -12.11 6.07
N LYS A 218 -51.82 -11.73 5.81
CA LYS A 218 -51.51 -10.42 5.20
C LYS A 218 -52.19 -10.25 3.84
N ILE A 219 -52.13 -11.28 2.99
CA ILE A 219 -52.77 -11.26 1.66
C ILE A 219 -54.28 -11.00 1.79
N GLN A 220 -54.98 -11.76 2.65
CA GLN A 220 -56.42 -11.57 2.89
C GLN A 220 -56.74 -10.16 3.38
N LYS A 221 -55.93 -9.64 4.29
CA LYS A 221 -56.08 -8.30 4.86
C LYS A 221 -55.89 -7.18 3.85
N TYR A 222 -54.96 -7.31 2.89
CA TYR A 222 -54.90 -6.36 1.78
C TYR A 222 -56.09 -6.49 0.84
N GLY A 223 -56.66 -7.70 0.68
CA GLY A 223 -57.95 -7.89 0.01
C GLY A 223 -59.07 -7.06 0.66
N GLU A 224 -59.13 -7.02 1.99
CA GLU A 224 -60.09 -6.18 2.74
C GLU A 224 -59.86 -4.67 2.49
N ILE A 225 -58.61 -4.21 2.55
CA ILE A 225 -58.25 -2.80 2.27
C ILE A 225 -58.71 -2.41 0.88
N PHE A 226 -58.35 -3.17 -0.14
CA PHE A 226 -58.73 -2.88 -1.51
C PHE A 226 -60.23 -2.94 -1.72
N HIS A 227 -60.93 -3.91 -1.11
CA HIS A 227 -62.39 -3.93 -1.16
C HIS A 227 -62.99 -2.62 -0.63
N ARG A 228 -62.47 -2.09 0.50
CA ARG A 228 -62.90 -0.81 1.04
C ARG A 228 -62.65 0.35 0.08
N LEU A 229 -61.47 0.42 -0.53
CA LEU A 229 -61.14 1.46 -1.51
C LEU A 229 -62.12 1.43 -2.71
N MET A 230 -62.48 0.23 -3.18
CA MET A 230 -63.42 0.06 -4.28
C MET A 230 -64.86 0.46 -3.89
N LEU A 231 -65.28 0.21 -2.65
CA LEU A 231 -66.56 0.70 -2.14
C LEU A 231 -66.59 2.24 -2.04
N ALA A 232 -65.45 2.84 -1.69
CA ALA A 232 -65.24 4.28 -1.69
C ALA A 232 -65.06 4.89 -3.10
N GLN A 233 -65.19 4.11 -4.17
CA GLN A 233 -65.04 4.52 -5.57
C GLN A 233 -63.62 5.01 -5.97
N LEU A 234 -62.58 4.60 -5.23
CA LEU A 234 -61.17 4.88 -5.54
C LEU A 234 -60.57 3.86 -6.53
N TYR A 235 -61.25 3.66 -7.67
CA TYR A 235 -60.93 2.59 -8.61
C TYR A 235 -59.54 2.72 -9.22
N HIS A 236 -59.17 3.94 -9.63
CA HIS A 236 -57.90 4.20 -10.28
C HIS A 236 -56.74 4.06 -9.30
N GLU A 237 -56.86 4.65 -8.12
CA GLU A 237 -55.86 4.58 -7.05
C GLU A 237 -55.62 3.14 -6.60
N THR A 238 -56.69 2.35 -6.42
CA THR A 238 -56.57 0.93 -6.06
C THR A 238 -55.82 0.14 -7.12
N THR A 239 -56.11 0.40 -8.39
CA THR A 239 -55.44 -0.26 -9.52
C THR A 239 -53.95 0.06 -9.54
N GLU A 240 -53.59 1.34 -9.41
CA GLU A 240 -52.19 1.79 -9.47
C GLU A 240 -51.37 1.26 -8.29
N ILE A 241 -51.97 1.16 -7.10
CA ILE A 241 -51.31 0.56 -5.93
C ILE A 241 -51.11 -0.95 -6.15
N ALA A 242 -52.14 -1.66 -6.61
CA ALA A 242 -52.03 -3.09 -6.90
C ALA A 242 -50.97 -3.37 -7.98
N ASP A 243 -50.95 -2.57 -9.06
CA ASP A 243 -49.94 -2.65 -10.11
C ASP A 243 -48.54 -2.35 -9.59
N SER A 244 -48.39 -1.38 -8.69
CA SER A 244 -47.10 -1.08 -8.06
C SER A 244 -46.59 -2.27 -7.23
N ILE A 245 -47.46 -2.95 -6.48
CA ILE A 245 -47.12 -4.17 -5.73
C ILE A 245 -46.69 -5.29 -6.68
N ILE A 246 -47.44 -5.51 -7.77
CA ILE A 246 -47.10 -6.53 -8.77
C ILE A 246 -45.77 -6.22 -9.45
N ASN A 247 -45.58 -4.96 -9.88
CA ASN A 247 -44.35 -4.52 -10.52
C ASN A 247 -43.18 -4.66 -9.55
N TYR A 248 -43.32 -4.31 -8.27
CA TYR A 248 -42.31 -4.53 -7.23
C TYR A 248 -41.85 -5.99 -7.20
N ALA A 249 -42.81 -6.92 -7.13
CA ALA A 249 -42.50 -8.36 -7.15
C ALA A 249 -41.71 -8.78 -8.40
N MET A 250 -42.13 -8.28 -9.57
CA MET A 250 -41.46 -8.58 -10.84
C MET A 250 -40.03 -8.03 -10.88
N VAL A 251 -39.80 -6.78 -10.44
CA VAL A 251 -38.47 -6.16 -10.56
C VAL A 251 -37.52 -6.65 -9.48
N TYR A 252 -37.96 -6.68 -8.22
CA TYR A 252 -37.08 -7.01 -7.10
C TYR A 252 -36.87 -8.52 -6.97
N PHE A 253 -37.95 -9.30 -6.83
CA PHE A 253 -37.81 -10.74 -6.62
C PHE A 253 -37.49 -11.49 -7.90
N GLN A 254 -38.28 -11.29 -8.96
CA GLN A 254 -38.11 -12.09 -10.19
C GLN A 254 -36.94 -11.63 -11.07
N THR A 255 -36.69 -10.32 -11.14
CA THR A 255 -35.63 -9.81 -12.01
C THR A 255 -34.32 -9.70 -11.27
N ALA A 256 -34.23 -8.98 -10.15
CA ALA A 256 -32.96 -8.84 -9.44
C ALA A 256 -32.53 -10.16 -8.76
N LEU A 257 -33.33 -10.68 -7.82
CA LEU A 257 -32.91 -11.80 -6.98
C LEU A 257 -32.89 -13.14 -7.74
N MET A 258 -33.91 -13.44 -8.54
CA MET A 258 -33.91 -14.66 -9.36
C MET A 258 -32.81 -14.66 -10.44
N THR A 259 -32.41 -13.51 -10.97
CA THR A 259 -31.24 -13.44 -11.88
C THR A 259 -29.95 -13.72 -11.11
N LEU A 260 -29.76 -13.12 -9.93
CA LEU A 260 -28.61 -13.42 -9.08
C LEU A 260 -28.55 -14.90 -8.71
N HIS A 261 -29.68 -15.52 -8.33
CA HIS A 261 -29.75 -16.95 -8.05
C HIS A 261 -29.32 -17.80 -9.26
N LYS A 262 -29.86 -17.51 -10.45
CA LYS A 262 -29.53 -18.24 -11.69
C LYS A 262 -28.07 -18.06 -12.12
N LYS A 263 -27.43 -16.96 -11.74
CA LYS A 263 -26.06 -16.58 -12.14
C LYS A 263 -25.06 -16.69 -10.99
N GLN A 264 -25.43 -17.31 -9.87
CA GLN A 264 -24.60 -17.34 -8.66
C GLN A 264 -23.25 -18.03 -8.86
N ASP A 265 -23.19 -19.02 -9.75
CA ASP A 265 -21.94 -19.73 -10.08
C ASP A 265 -21.01 -18.87 -10.93
N ASN A 266 -21.57 -17.90 -11.67
CA ASN A 266 -20.81 -16.99 -12.51
C ASN A 266 -20.14 -15.86 -11.72
N LEU A 267 -20.50 -15.66 -10.44
CA LEU A 267 -19.93 -14.59 -9.61
C LEU A 267 -18.41 -14.70 -9.44
N ASN A 268 -17.85 -15.91 -9.52
CA ASN A 268 -16.40 -16.12 -9.44
C ASN A 268 -15.65 -15.50 -10.63
N PHE A 269 -16.29 -15.39 -11.79
CA PHE A 269 -15.71 -14.84 -13.02
C PHE A 269 -15.73 -13.31 -13.06
N LEU A 270 -16.53 -12.65 -12.21
CA LEU A 270 -16.59 -11.20 -12.14
C LEU A 270 -15.28 -10.61 -11.59
N SER A 271 -14.91 -9.41 -12.05
CA SER A 271 -13.80 -8.67 -11.47
C SER A 271 -14.14 -8.24 -10.02
N LEU A 272 -13.13 -7.86 -9.22
CA LEU A 272 -13.39 -7.33 -7.88
C LEU A 272 -14.24 -6.05 -7.94
N GLU A 273 -13.97 -5.19 -8.93
CA GLU A 273 -14.72 -3.95 -9.15
C GLU A 273 -16.19 -4.23 -9.48
N ASP A 274 -16.45 -5.17 -10.40
CA ASP A 274 -17.82 -5.58 -10.74
C ASP A 274 -18.55 -6.19 -9.54
N LEU A 275 -17.87 -6.98 -8.71
CA LEU A 275 -18.45 -7.52 -7.48
C LEU A 275 -18.80 -6.43 -6.47
N ILE A 276 -17.93 -5.43 -6.30
CA ILE A 276 -18.20 -4.27 -5.43
C ILE A 276 -19.42 -3.52 -5.96
N ASN A 277 -19.44 -3.19 -7.26
CA ASN A 277 -20.55 -2.48 -7.91
C ASN A 277 -21.86 -3.28 -7.79
N LEU A 278 -21.82 -4.59 -8.02
CA LEU A 278 -22.98 -5.47 -7.90
C LEU A 278 -23.53 -5.47 -6.48
N LYS A 279 -22.65 -5.62 -5.47
CA LYS A 279 -23.02 -5.59 -4.06
C LYS A 279 -23.67 -4.25 -3.70
N GLU A 280 -23.06 -3.13 -4.09
CA GLU A 280 -23.61 -1.80 -3.80
C GLU A 280 -25.00 -1.61 -4.42
N LYS A 281 -25.23 -2.10 -5.63
CA LYS A 281 -26.56 -2.04 -6.27
C LYS A 281 -27.58 -2.92 -5.56
N PHE A 282 -27.17 -4.08 -5.05
CA PHE A 282 -28.04 -4.92 -4.21
C PHE A 282 -28.35 -4.28 -2.84
N ASP A 283 -27.39 -3.58 -2.24
CA ASP A 283 -27.64 -2.85 -0.99
C ASP A 283 -28.56 -1.63 -1.24
N GLU A 284 -28.40 -0.94 -2.37
CA GLU A 284 -29.26 0.19 -2.77
C GLU A 284 -30.70 -0.26 -3.02
N ILE A 285 -30.92 -1.35 -3.76
CA ILE A 285 -32.28 -1.86 -4.03
C ILE A 285 -32.94 -2.38 -2.75
N GLU A 286 -32.20 -2.98 -1.80
CA GLU A 286 -32.74 -3.41 -0.50
C GLU A 286 -33.22 -2.24 0.36
N GLN A 287 -32.48 -1.12 0.35
CA GLN A 287 -32.92 0.10 1.04
C GLN A 287 -34.23 0.63 0.44
N LYS A 288 -34.34 0.70 -0.89
CA LYS A 288 -35.57 1.16 -1.56
C LYS A 288 -36.73 0.20 -1.35
N SER A 289 -36.45 -1.10 -1.37
CA SER A 289 -37.40 -2.19 -1.06
C SER A 289 -37.95 -2.07 0.36
N THR A 290 -37.08 -1.75 1.33
CA THR A 290 -37.50 -1.50 2.72
C THR A 290 -38.45 -0.31 2.82
N ILE A 291 -38.18 0.80 2.12
CA ILE A 291 -39.07 1.96 2.10
C ILE A 291 -40.42 1.60 1.46
N PHE A 292 -40.42 0.85 0.37
CA PHE A 292 -41.63 0.36 -0.27
C PHE A 292 -42.47 -0.51 0.67
N GLU A 293 -41.85 -1.48 1.34
CA GLU A 293 -42.50 -2.35 2.34
C GLU A 293 -43.03 -1.55 3.55
N ASN A 294 -42.32 -0.49 3.97
CA ASN A 294 -42.78 0.38 5.04
C ASN A 294 -44.05 1.14 4.66
N HIS A 295 -44.15 1.68 3.44
CA HIS A 295 -45.39 2.33 2.98
C HIS A 295 -46.57 1.37 2.98
N LEU A 296 -46.37 0.15 2.51
CA LEU A 296 -47.40 -0.89 2.58
C LEU A 296 -47.78 -1.18 4.04
N THR A 297 -46.79 -1.35 4.91
CA THR A 297 -47.01 -1.64 6.34
C THR A 297 -47.80 -0.52 7.02
N THR A 298 -47.48 0.75 6.76
CA THR A 298 -48.26 1.90 7.28
C THR A 298 -49.71 1.86 6.82
N LEU A 299 -49.97 1.62 5.53
CA LEU A 299 -51.34 1.50 5.01
C LEU A 299 -52.08 0.34 5.70
N TYR A 300 -51.40 -0.78 5.92
CA TYR A 300 -51.96 -1.93 6.61
C TYR A 300 -52.32 -1.59 8.06
N ASP A 301 -51.38 -1.04 8.82
CA ASP A 301 -51.54 -0.77 10.24
C ASP A 301 -52.59 0.31 10.48
N ASP A 302 -52.56 1.39 9.72
CA ASP A 302 -53.54 2.47 9.82
C ASP A 302 -54.95 1.97 9.55
N TYR A 303 -55.11 1.11 8.53
CA TYR A 303 -56.41 0.54 8.22
C TYR A 303 -56.91 -0.40 9.32
N HIS A 304 -56.08 -1.36 9.75
CA HIS A 304 -56.51 -2.40 10.69
C HIS A 304 -56.73 -1.88 12.10
N ASN A 305 -55.97 -0.86 12.51
CA ASN A 305 -56.16 -0.17 13.77
C ASN A 305 -57.24 0.92 13.69
N ASN A 306 -57.94 1.02 12.55
CA ASN A 306 -58.96 2.04 12.25
C ASN A 306 -58.47 3.47 12.55
N GLN A 307 -57.19 3.74 12.29
CA GLN A 307 -56.63 5.08 12.39
C GLN A 307 -57.38 6.02 11.44
N TYR A 308 -57.64 7.24 11.91
CA TYR A 308 -58.45 8.23 11.18
C TYR A 308 -59.86 7.73 10.78
N ASN A 309 -60.35 6.67 11.42
CA ASN A 309 -61.64 6.05 11.15
C ASN A 309 -61.83 5.64 9.67
N ILE A 310 -60.77 5.12 9.03
CA ILE A 310 -60.77 4.76 7.60
C ILE A 310 -61.39 3.39 7.30
N LYS A 311 -61.41 2.49 8.29
CA LYS A 311 -61.99 1.15 8.16
C LYS A 311 -63.50 1.18 8.41
N ASP A 312 -63.91 1.73 9.55
CA ASP A 312 -65.31 1.63 10.02
C ASP A 312 -66.12 2.93 9.77
N GLY A 313 -65.46 4.05 9.46
CA GLY A 313 -66.09 5.36 9.31
C GLY A 313 -66.78 5.60 7.97
N HIS A 314 -67.05 6.86 7.64
CA HIS A 314 -67.61 7.24 6.35
C HIS A 314 -66.56 7.12 5.22
N TYR A 315 -66.98 6.84 3.99
CA TYR A 315 -66.05 6.66 2.86
C TYR A 315 -65.18 7.89 2.58
N THR A 316 -65.63 9.09 2.94
CA THR A 316 -64.83 10.32 2.87
C THR A 316 -63.54 10.24 3.68
N ASN A 317 -63.51 9.48 4.78
CA ASN A 317 -62.32 9.34 5.62
C ASN A 317 -61.21 8.62 4.86
N ILE A 318 -61.52 7.48 4.23
CA ILE A 318 -60.53 6.73 3.47
C ILE A 318 -60.14 7.49 2.18
N ILE A 319 -61.06 8.21 1.54
CA ILE A 319 -60.75 9.08 0.39
C ILE A 319 -59.73 10.16 0.79
N ASN A 320 -60.01 10.91 1.86
CA ASN A 320 -59.12 11.96 2.34
C ASN A 320 -57.76 11.39 2.78
N TYR A 321 -57.78 10.25 3.48
CA TYR A 321 -56.56 9.57 3.89
C TYR A 321 -55.69 9.15 2.70
N MET A 322 -56.26 8.51 1.69
CA MET A 322 -55.50 8.10 0.50
C MET A 322 -54.95 9.28 -0.29
N ASN A 323 -55.73 10.37 -0.41
CA ASN A 323 -55.28 11.61 -1.05
C ASN A 323 -54.13 12.27 -0.28
N ASN A 324 -54.25 12.35 1.04
CA ASN A 324 -53.23 12.98 1.90
C ASN A 324 -51.95 12.15 1.98
N GLN A 325 -52.06 10.83 2.05
CA GLN A 325 -50.90 9.94 2.13
C GLN A 325 -50.19 9.77 0.79
N ASN A 326 -50.90 9.97 -0.32
CA ASN A 326 -50.36 9.93 -1.68
C ASN A 326 -49.61 8.61 -1.98
N TYR A 327 -50.18 7.48 -1.54
CA TYR A 327 -49.57 6.15 -1.69
C TYR A 327 -49.28 5.81 -3.15
N ARG A 328 -50.18 6.18 -4.07
CA ARG A 328 -50.00 5.95 -5.50
C ARG A 328 -48.66 6.51 -5.99
N GLN A 329 -48.42 7.80 -5.79
CA GLN A 329 -47.21 8.46 -6.30
C GLN A 329 -45.96 7.89 -5.62
N LYS A 330 -45.98 7.77 -4.28
CA LYS A 330 -44.82 7.25 -3.50
C LYS A 330 -44.40 5.85 -3.96
N LEU A 331 -45.37 4.95 -4.18
CA LEU A 331 -45.06 3.60 -4.65
C LEU A 331 -44.55 3.62 -6.10
N GLN A 332 -45.18 4.37 -7.00
CA GLN A 332 -44.76 4.48 -8.40
C GLN A 332 -43.31 4.99 -8.53
N GLU A 333 -42.96 6.08 -7.85
CA GLU A 333 -41.60 6.66 -7.85
C GLU A 333 -40.56 5.64 -7.35
N LEU A 334 -40.88 4.89 -6.30
CA LEU A 334 -39.98 3.84 -5.80
C LEU A 334 -39.81 2.70 -6.81
N ILE A 335 -40.87 2.28 -7.50
CA ILE A 335 -40.78 1.25 -8.54
C ILE A 335 -39.85 1.68 -9.67
N GLU A 336 -39.93 2.93 -10.11
CA GLU A 336 -39.05 3.45 -11.17
C GLU A 336 -37.59 3.40 -10.75
N ILE A 337 -37.29 3.82 -9.51
CA ILE A 337 -35.94 3.76 -8.95
C ILE A 337 -35.45 2.30 -8.86
N ILE A 338 -36.26 1.41 -8.28
CA ILE A 338 -35.93 -0.02 -8.13
C ILE A 338 -35.71 -0.66 -9.52
N THR A 339 -36.52 -0.31 -10.52
CA THR A 339 -36.36 -0.78 -11.90
C THR A 339 -35.02 -0.36 -12.48
N ASN A 340 -34.65 0.91 -12.34
CA ASN A 340 -33.38 1.44 -12.85
C ASN A 340 -32.17 0.76 -12.19
N ILE A 341 -32.23 0.52 -10.87
CA ILE A 341 -31.17 -0.22 -10.16
C ILE A 341 -31.11 -1.68 -10.66
N THR A 342 -32.27 -2.32 -10.81
CA THR A 342 -32.38 -3.70 -11.31
C THR A 342 -31.78 -3.85 -12.70
N LEU A 343 -32.01 -2.90 -13.61
CA LEU A 343 -31.40 -2.91 -14.95
C LEU A 343 -29.87 -2.89 -14.86
N LYS A 344 -29.29 -2.09 -13.97
CA LYS A 344 -27.84 -2.07 -13.72
C LYS A 344 -27.34 -3.40 -13.17
N ILE A 345 -28.05 -4.01 -12.23
CA ILE A 345 -27.75 -5.36 -11.71
C ILE A 345 -27.72 -6.37 -12.86
N THR A 346 -28.76 -6.39 -13.70
CA THR A 346 -28.82 -7.33 -14.83
C THR A 346 -27.70 -7.10 -15.84
N HIS A 347 -27.25 -5.85 -16.03
CA HIS A 347 -26.13 -5.56 -16.92
C HIS A 347 -24.81 -6.12 -16.42
N ILE A 348 -24.54 -6.03 -15.10
CA ILE A 348 -23.33 -6.60 -14.49
C ILE A 348 -23.37 -8.15 -14.53
N LEU A 349 -24.56 -8.75 -14.46
CA LEU A 349 -24.77 -10.21 -14.46
C LEU A 349 -24.98 -10.84 -15.84
N LYS A 350 -24.96 -10.05 -16.92
CA LYS A 350 -25.04 -10.55 -18.30
C LYS A 350 -23.76 -11.31 -18.63
#